data_AF-A0AAU8N6P3-F1
#
_entry.id   AF-A0AAU8N6P3-F1
#
_cell.length_a   1.000
_cell.length_b   1.000
_cell.length_c   1.000
_cell.angle_alpha   90.00
_cell.angle_beta   90.00
_cell.angle_gamma   90.00
#
_symmetry.space_group_name_H-M   'P 1'
#
loop_
_entity.id
_entity.type
_entity.pdbx_description
1 polymer ?
#
loop_
_entity_poly.entity_id
_entity_poly.type
_entity_poly.pdbx_seq_one_letter_code
_entity_poly.pdbx_strand_id
1 'polypeptide(L)'
;MMLDVIKKAAVAAVDAKSPVQIMYGSVTNTQPLEITVEQRLALSDPFLVLTESVAQKSWMMGDSALLLRVQGGDSYVVLDRLVKP
;
A
#
# COMPACT_ATOMS: atom_id res chain seq x y z
N MET A 1 -26.32 -22.89 -18.36
CA MET A 1 -25.95 -22.63 -19.78
C MET A 1 -24.51 -22.11 -19.83
N MET A 2 -23.83 -22.08 -20.99
CA MET A 2 -22.46 -21.54 -21.09
C MET A 2 -22.35 -20.09 -20.59
N LEU A 3 -23.41 -19.28 -20.69
CA LEU A 3 -23.48 -17.92 -20.16
C LEU A 3 -23.19 -17.85 -18.65
N ASP A 4 -23.69 -18.82 -17.88
CA ASP A 4 -23.50 -18.88 -16.43
C ASP A 4 -22.04 -19.19 -16.07
N VAL A 5 -21.38 -20.01 -16.88
CA VAL A 5 -19.96 -20.36 -16.72
C VAL A 5 -19.09 -19.16 -17.04
N ILE A 6 -19.39 -18.42 -18.12
CA ILE A 6 -18.69 -17.19 -18.49
C ILE A 6 -18.86 -16.13 -17.38
N LYS A 7 -20.09 -15.95 -16.87
CA LYS A 7 -20.38 -15.02 -15.78
C LYS A 7 -19.64 -15.40 -14.49
N LYS A 8 -19.63 -16.68 -14.12
CA LYS A 8 -18.86 -17.19 -12.97
C LYS A 8 -17.36 -17.00 -13.15
N ALA A 9 -16.81 -17.30 -14.32
CA ALA A 9 -15.39 -17.13 -14.60
C ALA A 9 -14.98 -15.65 -14.54
N ALA A 10 -15.82 -14.73 -15.04
CA ALA A 10 -15.59 -13.29 -14.96
C ALA A 10 -15.58 -12.79 -13.50
N VAL A 11 -16.57 -13.19 -12.69
CA VAL A 11 -16.62 -12.82 -11.26
C VAL A 11 -15.42 -13.41 -10.51
N ALA A 12 -15.12 -14.69 -10.74
CA ALA A 12 -13.98 -15.35 -10.11
C ALA A 12 -12.64 -14.69 -10.48
N ALA A 13 -12.47 -14.23 -11.73
CA ALA A 13 -11.27 -13.52 -12.15
C ALA A 13 -11.14 -12.13 -11.50
N VAL A 14 -12.25 -11.46 -11.19
CA VAL A 14 -12.27 -10.18 -10.46
C VAL A 14 -11.98 -10.40 -8.98
N ASP A 15 -12.64 -11.37 -8.35
CA ASP A 15 -12.45 -11.70 -6.92
C ASP A 15 -11.05 -12.25 -6.63
N ALA A 16 -10.49 -13.04 -7.56
CA ALA A 16 -9.12 -13.58 -7.44
C ALA A 16 -8.04 -12.50 -7.60
N LYS A 17 -8.41 -11.32 -8.12
CA LYS A 17 -7.50 -10.21 -8.28
C LYS A 17 -7.43 -9.50 -6.93
N SER A 18 -6.49 -9.93 -6.08
CA SER A 18 -6.23 -9.36 -4.75
C SER A 18 -6.36 -7.83 -4.79
N PRO A 19 -7.51 -7.26 -4.37
CA PRO A 19 -7.87 -5.87 -4.68
C PRO A 19 -6.97 -4.87 -3.94
N VAL A 20 -6.31 -5.37 -2.90
CA VAL A 20 -5.32 -4.67 -2.11
C VAL A 20 -4.08 -5.56 -1.95
N GLN A 21 -2.91 -4.95 -2.11
CA GLN A 21 -1.63 -5.60 -1.86
C GLN A 21 -0.97 -5.00 -0.62
N ILE A 22 -0.57 -5.87 0.32
CA ILE A 22 0.23 -5.47 1.48
C ILE A 22 1.67 -5.29 1.04
N MET A 23 2.29 -4.18 1.43
CA MET A 23 3.67 -3.85 1.14
C MET A 23 4.39 -3.35 2.38
N TYR A 24 5.68 -3.63 2.44
CA TYR A 24 6.58 -3.11 3.45
C TYR A 24 7.48 -2.06 2.81
N GLY A 25 7.68 -0.95 3.53
CA GLY A 25 8.56 0.12 3.08
C GLY A 25 9.42 0.65 4.20
N SER A 26 10.54 1.25 3.85
CA SER A 26 11.43 1.97 4.76
C SER A 26 11.36 3.47 4.48
N VAL A 27 11.25 4.28 5.53
CA VAL A 27 11.30 5.73 5.43
C VAL A 27 12.70 6.16 5.01
N THR A 28 12.79 6.86 3.88
CA THR A 28 14.06 7.39 3.33
C THR A 28 14.18 8.90 3.53
N ASN A 29 13.08 9.61 3.71
CA ASN A 29 13.07 11.03 4.06
C ASN A 29 11.83 11.34 4.90
N THR A 30 11.92 12.33 5.79
CA THR A 30 10.83 12.70 6.71
C THR A 30 10.20 14.05 6.37
N GLN A 31 10.89 14.91 5.60
CA GLN A 31 10.39 16.22 5.18
C GLN A 31 10.92 16.57 3.78
N PRO A 32 10.15 16.32 2.70
CA PRO A 32 8.84 15.65 2.66
C PRO A 32 8.96 14.15 2.99
N LEU A 33 7.86 13.53 3.44
CA LEU A 33 7.85 12.10 3.75
C LEU A 33 8.06 11.28 2.47
N GLU A 34 9.09 10.44 2.48
CA GLU A 34 9.38 9.50 1.41
C GLU A 34 9.55 8.10 1.97
N ILE A 35 8.89 7.14 1.33
CA ILE A 35 8.93 5.73 1.70
C ILE A 35 9.37 4.93 0.49
N THR A 36 10.45 4.17 0.64
CA THR A 36 10.90 3.22 -0.39
C THR A 36 10.35 1.85 -0.07
N VAL A 37 9.59 1.28 -1.01
CA VAL A 37 9.13 -0.12 -0.91
C VAL A 37 10.14 -1.08 -1.51
N GLU A 38 10.15 -2.35 -1.07
CA GLU A 38 11.16 -3.36 -1.43
C GLU A 38 11.38 -3.54 -2.95
N GLN A 39 10.37 -3.22 -3.78
CA GLN A 39 10.48 -3.19 -5.24
C GLN A 39 11.29 -1.99 -5.79
N ARG A 40 12.02 -1.26 -4.93
CA ARG A 40 12.78 -0.03 -5.23
C ARG A 40 11.95 1.10 -5.82
N LEU A 41 10.65 1.10 -5.53
CA LEU A 41 9.77 2.22 -5.87
C LEU A 41 9.82 3.22 -4.71
N ALA A 42 10.33 4.42 -4.97
CA ALA A 42 10.28 5.53 -4.03
C ALA A 42 8.90 6.21 -4.13
N LEU A 43 8.15 6.19 -3.04
CA LEU A 43 6.84 6.84 -2.93
C LEU A 43 7.03 8.19 -2.26
N SER A 44 6.74 9.26 -3.00
CA SER A 44 6.69 10.62 -2.47
C SER A 44 5.31 10.96 -1.93
N ASP A 45 5.24 12.02 -1.13
CA ASP A 45 4.04 12.53 -0.46
C ASP A 45 2.74 12.49 -1.29
N PRO A 46 2.69 12.88 -2.59
CA PRO A 46 1.45 12.86 -3.37
C PRO A 46 0.84 11.47 -3.58
N PHE A 47 1.64 10.41 -3.47
CA PHE A 47 1.18 9.02 -3.63
C PHE A 47 0.81 8.37 -2.29
N LEU A 48 1.15 9.02 -1.17
CA LEU A 48 0.92 8.51 0.17
C LEU A 48 -0.39 9.05 0.72
N VAL A 49 -1.27 8.14 1.13
CA VAL A 49 -2.46 8.46 1.89
C VAL A 49 -2.17 8.10 3.34
N LEU A 50 -1.96 9.12 4.17
CA LEU A 50 -1.67 8.95 5.59
C LEU A 50 -2.97 8.82 6.38
N THR A 51 -3.03 7.84 7.28
CA THR A 51 -4.07 7.81 8.32
C THR A 51 -3.76 8.85 9.40
N GLU A 52 -4.78 9.27 10.15
CA GLU A 52 -4.61 10.27 11.21
C GLU A 52 -3.52 9.88 12.22
N SER A 53 -3.54 8.62 12.67
CA SER A 53 -2.54 8.07 13.59
C SER A 53 -1.12 8.12 13.05
N VAL A 54 -0.95 7.95 11.73
CA VAL A 54 0.34 7.98 11.04
C VAL A 54 0.85 9.41 10.86
N ALA A 55 -0.05 10.34 10.55
CA ALA A 55 0.29 11.76 10.37
C ALA A 55 0.77 12.42 11.68
N GLN A 56 0.27 11.96 12.82
CA GLN A 56 0.68 12.46 14.14
C GLN A 56 1.96 11.82 14.67
N LYS A 57 2.44 10.73 14.06
CA LYS A 57 3.65 10.01 14.51
C LYS A 57 4.93 10.72 14.04
N SER A 58 5.93 10.71 14.92
CA SER A 58 7.29 11.12 14.55
C SER A 58 7.99 9.98 13.81
N TRP A 59 8.29 10.22 12.54
CA TRP A 59 9.03 9.30 11.68
C TRP A 59 10.53 9.58 11.74
N MET A 60 11.33 8.53 11.70
CA MET A 60 12.78 8.60 11.54
C MET A 60 13.21 7.85 10.29
N MET A 61 14.31 8.29 9.67
CA MET A 61 14.90 7.56 8.55
C MET A 61 15.26 6.14 9.00
N GLY A 62 14.88 5.15 8.19
CA GLY A 62 15.04 3.73 8.48
C GLY A 62 13.86 3.09 9.20
N ASP A 63 12.85 3.86 9.62
CA ASP A 63 11.61 3.29 10.15
C ASP A 63 10.91 2.43 9.10
N SER A 64 10.38 1.29 9.53
CA SER A 64 9.59 0.42 8.68
C SER A 64 8.11 0.79 8.75
N ALA A 65 7.46 0.89 7.61
CA ALA A 65 6.04 1.20 7.49
C ALA A 65 5.30 0.05 6.81
N LEU A 66 4.05 -0.16 7.23
CA LEU A 66 3.09 -1.04 6.58
C LEU A 66 2.23 -0.22 5.63
N LEU A 67 2.19 -0.64 4.36
CA LEU A 67 1.45 0.04 3.30
C LEU A 67 0.43 -0.91 2.66
N LEU A 68 -0.70 -0.35 2.26
CA LEU A 68 -1.68 -1.00 1.40
C LEU A 68 -1.72 -0.29 0.06
N ARG A 69 -1.39 -1.02 -1.01
CA ARG A 69 -1.59 -0.55 -2.38
C ARG A 69 -2.99 -0.95 -2.84
N VAL A 70 -3.80 0.02 -3.26
CA VAL A 70 -5.15 -0.23 -3.77
C VAL A 70 -5.09 -0.40 -5.29
N GLN A 71 -5.72 -1.46 -5.82
CA GLN A 71 -5.75 -1.71 -7.25
C GLN A 71 -6.64 -0.67 -7.97
N GLY A 72 -6.12 -0.08 -9.05
CA GLY A 72 -6.85 0.90 -9.87
C GLY A 72 -6.40 2.35 -9.69
N GLY A 73 -5.38 2.58 -8.86
CA GLY A 73 -4.69 3.86 -8.74
C GLY A 73 -3.24 3.71 -8.29
N ASP A 74 -2.54 4.84 -8.18
CA ASP A 74 -1.16 4.93 -7.69
C ASP A 74 -1.11 5.38 -6.21
N SER A 75 -2.20 5.15 -5.47
CA SER A 75 -2.31 5.54 -4.07
C SER A 75 -1.90 4.40 -3.13
N TYR A 76 -1.11 4.76 -2.13
CA TYR A 76 -0.59 3.86 -1.11
C TYR A 76 -1.05 4.34 0.25
N VAL A 77 -1.88 3.56 0.92
CA VAL A 77 -2.37 3.88 2.27
C VAL A 77 -1.35 3.41 3.28
N VAL A 78 -0.80 4.34 4.06
CA VAL A 78 0.12 4.02 5.16
C VAL A 78 -0.70 3.73 6.40
N LEU A 79 -0.63 2.47 6.86
CA LEU A 79 -1.43 2.00 7.99
C LEU A 79 -0.77 2.31 9.32
N ASP A 80 0.48 1.88 9.48
CA ASP A 80 1.23 2.13 10.70
C ASP A 80 2.75 1.91 10.52
N ARG A 81 3.53 2.38 11.49
CA ARG A 81 4.93 2.05 11.71
C ARG A 81 5.05 0.66 12.34
N LEU A 82 5.90 -0.17 11.76
CA LEU A 82 6.27 -1.47 12.30
C LEU A 82 7.40 -1.33 13.32
N VAL A 83 7.23 -1.98 14.46
CA VAL A 83 8.26 -2.10 15.50
C VAL A 83 8.72 -3.55 15.56
N LYS A 84 10.03 -3.78 15.66
CA LYS A 84 10.55 -5.12 15.91
C LYS A 84 10.18 -5.54 17.34
N PRO A 85 9.81 -6.82 17.57
CA PRO A 85 9.57 -7.34 18.91
C PRO A 85 10.83 -7.29 19.78
#